data_AF-A0A7L1G247-F1
#
_entry.id   AF-A0A7L1G247-F1
#
_cell.length_a   1.000
_cell.length_b   1.000
_cell.length_c   1.000
_cell.angle_alpha   90.00
_cell.angle_beta   90.00
_cell.angle_gamma   90.00
#
_symmetry.space_group_name_H-M   'P 1'
#
loop_
_entity.id
_entity.type
_entity.pdbx_description
1 polymer ?
#
loop_
_entity_poly.entity_id
_entity_poly.type
_entity_poly.pdbx_seq_one_letter_code
_entity_poly.pdbx_strand_id
1 'polypeptide(L)'
;GAVEVSVRSPVACWFSAMLHCFGGSVLSSLMLAEPPVAFLANGTNILLASSVWYLVFYCPQDRFCQCFAFLPLRLLVAGMKEVTRTWKITAGIAHANGHFKDAWLVMVAVGWARGAGGGLISNFEQLVRGVWKPETNELLKMSYPVKVTLIGAVLFTLQHSQYLPIARYNLMFLYTVFLVVSKVTMMLTRSATSPFAPIEAALGSMFFGLPKTPSKVKGEGATSSNDSSVSDRSSSEQHCDSTKKREAKKTE
;
A
#
# COMPACT_ATOMS: atom_id res chain seq x y z
N GLY A 1 14.22 5.13 -10.47
CA GLY A 1 13.34 4.83 -11.61
C GLY A 1 12.48 6.01 -12.04
N ALA A 2 11.81 6.74 -11.15
CA ALA A 2 10.83 7.76 -11.57
C ALA A 2 11.40 8.89 -12.47
N VAL A 3 12.61 9.37 -12.18
CA VAL A 3 13.31 10.39 -13.01
C VAL A 3 13.69 9.85 -14.39
N GLU A 4 14.07 8.58 -14.48
CA GLU A 4 14.37 7.95 -15.78
C GLU A 4 13.10 7.83 -16.63
N VAL A 5 11.97 7.44 -16.01
CA VAL A 5 10.67 7.38 -16.68
C VAL A 5 10.22 8.76 -17.14
N SER A 6 10.49 9.84 -16.39
CA SER A 6 10.11 11.20 -16.83
C SER A 6 10.88 11.67 -18.07
N VAL A 7 12.14 11.24 -18.23
CA VAL A 7 12.96 11.58 -19.41
C VAL A 7 12.59 10.70 -20.61
N ARG A 8 12.46 9.38 -20.41
CA ARG A 8 12.23 8.42 -21.50
C ARG A 8 10.76 8.38 -21.96
N SER A 9 9.83 8.54 -21.03
CA SER A 9 8.38 8.36 -21.24
C SER A 9 7.58 9.40 -20.44
N PRO A 10 7.63 10.69 -20.82
CA PRO A 10 7.02 11.78 -20.04
C PRO A 10 5.51 11.59 -19.81
N VAL A 11 4.79 11.06 -20.80
CA VAL A 11 3.35 10.78 -20.69
C VAL A 11 3.06 9.71 -19.64
N ALA A 12 3.88 8.65 -19.56
CA ALA A 12 3.73 7.61 -18.55
C ALA A 12 4.02 8.16 -17.14
N CYS A 13 5.03 9.03 -17.02
CA CYS A 13 5.33 9.73 -15.77
C CYS A 13 4.18 10.63 -15.32
N TRP A 14 3.63 11.43 -16.24
CA TRP A 14 2.48 12.29 -15.98
C TRP A 14 1.25 11.47 -15.54
N PHE A 15 0.93 10.39 -16.26
CA PHE A 15 -0.22 9.55 -15.92
C PHE A 15 -0.04 8.89 -14.54
N SER A 16 1.15 8.40 -14.23
CA SER A 16 1.51 7.89 -12.91
C SER A 16 1.33 8.97 -11.81
N ALA A 17 1.72 10.22 -12.06
CA ALA A 17 1.48 11.32 -11.14
C ALA A 17 -0.02 11.61 -10.95
N MET A 18 -0.81 11.55 -12.03
CA MET A 18 -2.27 11.68 -11.93
C MET A 18 -2.89 10.56 -11.08
N LEU A 19 -2.43 9.31 -11.21
CA LEU A 19 -2.87 8.21 -10.36
C LEU A 19 -2.50 8.43 -8.87
N HIS A 20 -1.37 9.05 -8.57
CA HIS A 20 -1.04 9.43 -7.20
C HIS A 20 -1.95 10.54 -6.64
N CYS A 21 -2.32 11.54 -7.45
CA CYS A 21 -3.15 12.67 -7.04
C CYS A 21 -4.65 12.30 -6.93
N PHE A 22 -5.15 11.58 -7.94
CA PHE A 22 -6.57 11.30 -8.17
C PHE A 22 -6.94 9.83 -7.99
N GLY A 23 -6.00 8.95 -7.62
CA GLY A 23 -6.25 7.52 -7.44
C GLY A 23 -7.39 7.21 -6.46
N GLY A 24 -7.59 8.07 -5.46
CA GLY A 24 -8.76 7.97 -4.57
C GLY A 24 -10.10 8.18 -5.29
N SER A 25 -10.17 9.14 -6.21
CA SER A 25 -11.36 9.37 -7.02
C SER A 25 -11.59 8.22 -8.01
N VAL A 26 -10.53 7.82 -8.74
CA VAL A 26 -10.58 6.73 -9.72
C VAL A 26 -11.07 5.44 -9.08
N LEU A 27 -10.47 5.06 -7.94
CA LEU A 27 -10.85 3.84 -7.23
C LEU A 27 -12.28 3.94 -6.68
N SER A 28 -12.68 5.08 -6.10
CA SER A 28 -14.05 5.24 -5.60
C SER A 28 -15.10 5.19 -6.70
N SER A 29 -14.83 5.77 -7.87
CA SER A 29 -15.75 5.75 -9.01
C SER A 29 -15.86 4.34 -9.58
N LEU A 30 -14.75 3.60 -9.69
CA LEU A 30 -14.78 2.20 -10.11
C LEU A 30 -15.65 1.34 -9.18
N MET A 31 -15.54 1.52 -7.86
CA MET A 31 -16.33 0.78 -6.87
C MET A 31 -17.83 1.10 -6.92
N LEU A 32 -18.18 2.32 -7.32
CA LEU A 32 -19.56 2.78 -7.44
C LEU A 32 -20.13 2.63 -8.87
N ALA A 33 -19.38 1.99 -9.77
CA ALA A 33 -19.72 1.88 -11.19
C ALA A 33 -19.95 3.24 -11.89
N GLU A 34 -19.29 4.28 -11.40
CA GLU A 34 -19.23 5.60 -12.03
C GLU A 34 -18.10 5.64 -13.07
N PRO A 35 -18.16 6.55 -14.06
CA PRO A 35 -17.08 6.69 -15.02
C PRO A 35 -15.75 7.01 -14.32
N PRO A 36 -14.73 6.14 -14.36
CA PRO A 36 -13.47 6.34 -13.63
C PRO A 36 -12.65 7.52 -14.19
N VAL A 37 -13.01 7.99 -15.39
CA VAL A 37 -12.47 9.19 -16.03
C VAL A 37 -13.17 10.48 -15.58
N ALA A 38 -14.17 10.43 -14.71
CA ALA A 38 -14.91 11.61 -14.25
C ALA A 38 -14.02 12.68 -13.60
N PHE A 39 -12.91 12.27 -12.98
CA PHE A 39 -11.94 13.24 -12.43
C PHE A 39 -11.33 14.13 -13.53
N LEU A 40 -11.32 13.66 -14.79
CA LEU A 40 -10.82 14.42 -15.93
C LEU A 40 -11.75 15.57 -16.36
N ALA A 41 -12.98 15.60 -15.88
CA ALA A 41 -13.90 16.71 -16.16
C ALA A 41 -13.48 18.00 -15.43
N ASN A 42 -12.77 17.89 -14.30
CA ASN A 42 -12.31 19.03 -13.52
C ASN A 42 -10.98 19.57 -14.06
N GLY A 43 -11.05 20.31 -15.17
CA GLY A 43 -9.89 20.89 -15.86
C GLY A 43 -8.94 21.66 -14.93
N THR A 44 -9.47 22.46 -14.01
CA THR A 44 -8.66 23.23 -13.05
C THR A 44 -7.80 22.34 -12.15
N ASN A 45 -8.34 21.23 -11.64
CA ASN A 45 -7.61 20.32 -10.77
C ASN A 45 -6.52 19.56 -11.54
N ILE A 46 -6.81 19.16 -12.77
CA ILE A 46 -5.85 18.46 -13.63
C ILE A 46 -4.73 19.39 -14.04
N LEU A 47 -5.05 20.63 -14.44
CA LEU A 47 -4.07 21.64 -14.79
C LEU A 47 -3.16 21.91 -13.58
N LEU A 48 -3.72 22.13 -12.39
CA LEU A 48 -2.94 22.35 -11.18
C LEU A 48 -2.01 21.17 -10.87
N ALA A 49 -2.53 19.93 -10.91
CA ALA A 49 -1.71 18.73 -10.67
C ALA A 49 -0.62 18.55 -11.73
N SER A 50 -0.93 18.86 -13.00
CA SER A 50 0.00 18.78 -14.12
C SER A 50 1.09 19.85 -14.02
N SER A 51 0.74 21.06 -13.59
CA SER A 51 1.71 22.14 -13.33
C SER A 51 2.67 21.74 -12.21
N VAL A 52 2.16 21.18 -11.10
CA VAL A 52 3.01 20.68 -10.00
C VAL A 52 3.91 19.54 -10.49
N TRP A 53 3.38 18.57 -11.25
CA TRP A 53 4.17 17.50 -11.85
C TRP A 53 5.30 18.06 -12.74
N TYR A 54 4.98 19.02 -13.61
CA TYR A 54 5.96 19.62 -14.51
C TYR A 54 7.07 20.35 -13.74
N LEU A 55 6.70 21.12 -12.71
CA LEU A 55 7.67 21.81 -11.85
C LEU A 55 8.55 20.85 -11.05
N VAL A 56 8.03 19.69 -10.61
CA VAL A 56 8.83 18.69 -9.90
C VAL A 56 9.87 18.03 -10.81
N PHE A 57 9.54 17.74 -12.07
CA PHE A 57 10.41 16.96 -12.95
C PHE A 57 11.27 17.79 -13.92
N TYR A 58 10.82 18.99 -14.30
CA TYR A 58 11.44 19.77 -15.39
C TYR A 58 11.86 21.18 -14.97
N CYS A 59 11.71 21.57 -13.69
CA CYS A 59 12.17 22.88 -13.23
C CYS A 59 13.71 22.99 -13.31
N PRO A 60 14.25 24.06 -13.93
CA PRO A 60 15.69 24.24 -14.07
C PRO A 60 16.37 24.29 -12.70
N GLN A 61 17.55 23.68 -12.60
CA GLN A 61 18.36 23.59 -11.38
C GLN A 61 17.66 22.93 -10.17
N ASP A 62 16.56 22.21 -10.40
CA ASP A 62 15.79 21.51 -9.36
C ASP A 62 15.34 22.41 -8.19
N ARG A 63 15.18 23.72 -8.47
CA ARG A 63 14.86 24.74 -7.44
C ARG A 63 13.56 24.41 -6.72
N PHE A 64 12.56 23.93 -7.45
CA PHE A 64 11.26 23.55 -6.89
C PHE A 64 11.42 22.44 -5.86
N CYS A 65 12.09 21.33 -6.21
CA CYS A 65 12.31 20.24 -5.26
C CYS A 65 13.19 20.67 -4.08
N GLN A 66 14.21 21.51 -4.30
CA GLN A 66 15.05 22.06 -3.22
C GLN A 66 14.22 22.89 -2.23
N CYS A 67 13.30 23.73 -2.71
CA CYS A 67 12.40 24.48 -1.84
C CYS A 67 11.55 23.54 -0.98
N PHE A 68 10.92 22.51 -1.58
CA PHE A 68 10.08 21.55 -0.86
C PHE A 68 10.88 20.48 -0.07
N ALA A 69 12.20 20.40 -0.26
CA ALA A 69 13.09 19.61 0.57
C ALA A 69 13.35 20.26 1.93
N PHE A 70 13.16 21.58 2.05
CA PHE A 70 13.26 22.30 3.32
C PHE A 70 12.25 21.73 4.33
N LEU A 71 12.76 21.27 5.47
CA LEU A 71 11.99 20.47 6.43
C LEU A 71 10.69 21.16 6.90
N PRO A 72 10.69 22.45 7.31
CA PRO A 72 9.46 23.16 7.69
C PRO A 72 8.41 23.18 6.57
N LEU A 73 8.81 23.47 5.33
CA LEU A 73 7.88 23.51 4.20
C LEU A 73 7.34 22.10 3.87
N ARG A 74 8.22 21.10 3.92
CA ARG A 74 7.84 19.70 3.73
C ARG A 74 6.84 19.22 4.78
N LEU A 75 7.03 19.61 6.05
CA LEU A 75 6.11 19.30 7.15
C LEU A 75 4.76 19.98 6.96
N LEU A 76 4.75 21.25 6.54
CA LEU A 76 3.51 21.99 6.27
C LEU A 76 2.68 21.31 5.17
N VAL A 77 3.30 21.00 4.04
CA VAL A 77 2.63 20.34 2.91
C VAL A 77 2.17 18.94 3.27
N ALA A 78 2.97 18.18 4.02
CA ALA A 78 2.58 16.88 4.51
C ALA A 78 1.36 16.99 5.45
N GLY A 79 1.34 17.97 6.36
CA GLY A 79 0.20 18.24 7.25
C GLY A 79 -1.06 18.60 6.47
N MET A 80 -0.98 19.53 5.49
CA MET A 80 -2.11 19.90 4.64
C MET A 80 -2.67 18.70 3.84
N LYS A 81 -1.79 17.79 3.41
CA LYS A 81 -2.20 16.54 2.76
C LYS A 81 -3.02 15.65 3.69
N GLU A 82 -2.67 15.57 4.97
CA GLU A 82 -3.44 14.82 5.97
C GLU A 82 -4.81 15.47 6.25
N VAL A 83 -4.90 16.80 6.27
CA VAL A 83 -6.19 17.52 6.36
C VAL A 83 -7.09 17.18 5.17
N THR A 84 -6.53 17.24 3.95
CA THR A 84 -7.26 16.91 2.71
C THR A 84 -7.73 15.46 2.71
N ARG A 85 -6.96 14.55 3.31
CA ARG A 85 -7.34 13.13 3.46
C ARG A 85 -8.60 12.97 4.30
N THR A 86 -8.73 13.65 5.45
CA THR A 86 -9.96 13.58 6.27
C THR A 86 -11.18 14.04 5.49
N TRP A 87 -11.06 15.14 4.75
CA TRP A 87 -12.14 15.63 3.87
C TRP A 87 -12.50 14.61 2.78
N LYS A 88 -11.50 13.99 2.14
CA LYS A 88 -11.75 12.95 1.12
C LYS A 88 -12.48 11.73 1.69
N ILE A 89 -12.11 11.24 2.88
CA ILE A 89 -12.76 10.10 3.53
C ILE A 89 -14.23 10.44 3.82
N THR A 90 -14.46 11.55 4.51
CA THR A 90 -15.82 11.97 4.92
C THR A 90 -16.72 12.31 3.74
N ALA A 91 -16.17 12.89 2.67
CA ALA A 91 -16.88 13.11 1.41
C ALA A 91 -17.18 11.79 0.70
N GLY A 92 -16.26 10.82 0.71
CA GLY A 92 -16.49 9.48 0.15
C GLY A 92 -17.62 8.72 0.87
N ILE A 93 -17.65 8.78 2.19
CA ILE A 93 -18.72 8.17 3.02
C ILE A 93 -20.07 8.83 2.73
N ALA A 94 -20.11 10.17 2.70
CA ALA A 94 -21.34 10.89 2.37
C ALA A 94 -21.84 10.59 0.95
N HIS A 95 -20.91 10.49 0.00
CA HIS A 95 -21.20 10.12 -1.40
C HIS A 95 -21.78 8.70 -1.48
N ALA A 96 -21.12 7.71 -0.85
CA ALA A 96 -21.61 6.33 -0.80
C ALA A 96 -22.99 6.22 -0.16
N ASN A 97 -23.25 6.95 0.93
CA ASN A 97 -24.55 6.97 1.60
C ASN A 97 -25.66 7.54 0.71
N GLY A 98 -25.33 8.47 -0.20
CA GLY A 98 -26.27 9.00 -1.18
C GLY A 98 -26.77 7.94 -2.16
N HIS A 99 -25.90 6.97 -2.52
CA HIS A 99 -26.24 5.88 -3.43
C HIS A 99 -26.83 4.66 -2.70
N PHE A 100 -26.24 4.28 -1.57
CA PHE A 100 -26.62 3.11 -0.78
C PHE A 100 -26.88 3.53 0.66
N LYS A 101 -28.17 3.71 1.00
CA LYS A 101 -28.59 4.05 2.36
C LYS A 101 -28.24 2.93 3.33
N ASP A 102 -27.62 3.27 4.45
CA ASP A 102 -27.28 2.37 5.56
C ASP A 102 -26.40 1.15 5.19
N ALA A 103 -25.75 1.18 4.03
CA ALA A 103 -24.82 0.14 3.60
C ALA A 103 -23.42 0.39 4.17
N TRP A 104 -23.21 0.06 5.44
CA TRP A 104 -22.00 0.44 6.19
C TRP A 104 -20.70 -0.04 5.53
N LEU A 105 -20.69 -1.26 4.99
CA LEU A 105 -19.51 -1.79 4.29
C LEU A 105 -19.17 -0.99 3.04
N VAL A 106 -20.18 -0.56 2.27
CA VAL A 106 -19.98 0.27 1.07
C VAL A 106 -19.44 1.64 1.47
N MET A 107 -19.98 2.24 2.53
CA MET A 107 -19.52 3.53 3.06
C MET A 107 -18.06 3.46 3.51
N VAL A 108 -17.69 2.43 4.27
CA VAL A 108 -16.30 2.20 4.70
C VAL A 108 -15.40 2.00 3.47
N ALA A 109 -15.80 1.17 2.52
CA ALA A 109 -14.99 0.84 1.36
C ALA A 109 -14.73 2.07 0.47
N VAL A 110 -15.76 2.88 0.20
CA VAL A 110 -15.62 4.11 -0.60
C VAL A 110 -14.86 5.20 0.15
N GLY A 111 -15.11 5.37 1.46
CA GLY A 111 -14.36 6.31 2.29
C GLY A 111 -12.87 5.97 2.34
N TRP A 112 -12.56 4.68 2.49
CA TRP A 112 -11.19 4.15 2.47
C TRP A 112 -10.54 4.35 1.10
N ALA A 113 -11.25 4.02 0.02
CA ALA A 113 -10.80 4.25 -1.35
C ALA A 113 -10.48 5.73 -1.60
N ARG A 114 -11.32 6.68 -1.18
CA ARG A 114 -11.01 8.12 -1.33
C ARG A 114 -9.85 8.59 -0.46
N GLY A 115 -9.68 8.03 0.73
CA GLY A 115 -8.62 8.39 1.67
C GLY A 115 -7.22 7.93 1.24
N ALA A 116 -7.10 6.71 0.72
CA ALA A 116 -5.81 6.08 0.38
C ALA A 116 -5.77 5.40 -1.00
N GLY A 117 -6.65 5.76 -1.93
CA GLY A 117 -6.75 5.06 -3.22
C GLY A 117 -5.46 5.05 -4.02
N GLY A 118 -4.65 6.11 -3.97
CA GLY A 118 -3.32 6.12 -4.61
C GLY A 118 -2.34 5.08 -4.05
N GLY A 119 -2.50 4.69 -2.78
CA GLY A 119 -1.79 3.56 -2.18
C GLY A 119 -2.41 2.23 -2.60
N LEU A 120 -3.74 2.11 -2.53
CA LEU A 120 -4.43 0.87 -2.89
C LEU A 120 -4.22 0.47 -4.36
N ILE A 121 -4.11 1.44 -5.27
CA ILE A 121 -3.80 1.19 -6.69
C ILE A 121 -2.30 1.23 -7.00
N SER A 122 -1.43 1.24 -5.99
CA SER A 122 0.02 1.40 -6.19
C SER A 122 0.61 0.34 -7.11
N ASN A 123 0.07 -0.86 -7.13
CA ASN A 123 0.58 -1.93 -8.00
C ASN A 123 0.25 -1.68 -9.48
N PHE A 124 -0.94 -1.15 -9.74
CA PHE A 124 -1.32 -0.72 -11.08
C PHE A 124 -0.50 0.52 -11.51
N GLU A 125 -0.26 1.44 -10.58
CA GLU A 125 0.62 2.59 -10.79
C GLU A 125 2.06 2.16 -11.11
N GLN A 126 2.60 1.17 -10.40
CA GLN A 126 3.91 0.58 -10.71
C GLN A 126 3.92 -0.06 -12.10
N LEU A 127 2.84 -0.76 -12.48
CA LEU A 127 2.70 -1.36 -13.80
C LEU A 127 2.72 -0.31 -14.92
N VAL A 128 2.09 0.86 -14.71
CA VAL A 128 2.17 2.01 -15.63
C VAL A 128 3.61 2.48 -15.84
N ARG A 129 4.46 2.37 -14.80
CA ARG A 129 5.90 2.68 -14.89
C ARG A 129 6.74 1.51 -15.44
N GLY A 130 6.13 0.39 -15.80
CA GLY A 130 6.81 -0.82 -16.28
C GLY A 130 7.43 -1.68 -15.17
N VAL A 131 7.05 -1.48 -13.91
CA VAL A 131 7.52 -2.27 -12.77
C VAL A 131 6.39 -3.16 -12.27
N TRP A 132 6.63 -4.47 -12.19
CA TRP A 132 5.67 -5.42 -11.61
C TRP A 132 6.28 -6.08 -10.37
N LYS A 133 5.66 -5.85 -9.20
CA LYS A 133 6.07 -6.43 -7.90
C LYS A 133 4.85 -7.03 -7.20
N PRO A 134 4.44 -8.25 -7.57
CA PRO A 134 3.21 -8.87 -7.07
C PRO A 134 3.32 -9.29 -5.58
N GLU A 135 4.54 -9.42 -5.07
CA GLU A 135 4.82 -9.82 -3.69
C GLU A 135 4.51 -8.73 -2.66
N THR A 136 4.46 -7.46 -3.10
CA THR A 136 4.20 -6.32 -2.23
C THR A 136 2.83 -5.72 -2.54
N ASN A 137 1.80 -6.15 -1.81
CA ASN A 137 0.45 -5.61 -1.93
C ASN A 137 0.10 -4.83 -0.66
N GLU A 138 -0.51 -3.65 -0.80
CA GLU A 138 -1.01 -2.89 0.35
C GLU A 138 -2.05 -3.67 1.15
N LEU A 139 -2.81 -4.58 0.53
CA LEU A 139 -3.72 -5.46 1.26
C LEU A 139 -3.00 -6.55 2.08
N LEU A 140 -1.81 -6.98 1.62
CA LEU A 140 -1.02 -8.01 2.31
C LEU A 140 -0.21 -7.42 3.46
N LYS A 141 0.37 -6.23 3.26
CA LYS A 141 1.08 -5.46 4.28
C LYS A 141 0.72 -3.99 4.15
N MET A 142 -0.34 -3.59 4.86
CA MET A 142 -0.81 -2.21 4.79
C MET A 142 0.25 -1.23 5.31
N SER A 143 0.51 -0.21 4.51
CA SER A 143 1.27 0.96 4.91
C SER A 143 0.50 1.76 5.96
N TYR A 144 1.23 2.56 6.75
CA TYR A 144 0.63 3.45 7.75
C TYR A 144 -0.55 4.28 7.19
N PRO A 145 -0.43 5.00 6.05
CA PRO A 145 -1.53 5.79 5.51
C PRO A 145 -2.77 4.97 5.15
N VAL A 146 -2.60 3.75 4.61
CA VAL A 146 -3.71 2.86 4.26
C VAL A 146 -4.43 2.34 5.51
N LYS A 147 -3.68 2.03 6.58
CA LYS A 147 -4.27 1.61 7.86
C LYS A 147 -5.07 2.72 8.52
N VAL A 148 -4.49 3.92 8.64
CA VAL A 148 -5.20 5.00 9.36
C VAL A 148 -6.42 5.49 8.58
N THR A 149 -6.38 5.43 7.25
CA THR A 149 -7.56 5.75 6.43
C THR A 149 -8.66 4.71 6.57
N LEU A 150 -8.33 3.42 6.72
CA LEU A 150 -9.31 2.38 7.04
C LEU A 150 -9.96 2.64 8.41
N ILE A 151 -9.15 2.89 9.45
CA ILE A 151 -9.64 3.24 10.79
C ILE A 151 -10.54 4.48 10.74
N GLY A 152 -10.09 5.53 10.03
CA GLY A 152 -10.89 6.73 9.82
C GLY A 152 -12.20 6.45 9.11
N ALA A 153 -12.19 5.63 8.06
CA ALA A 153 -13.38 5.26 7.32
C ALA A 153 -14.40 4.52 8.21
N VAL A 154 -13.94 3.60 9.07
CA VAL A 154 -14.79 2.93 10.07
C VAL A 154 -15.35 3.93 11.08
N LEU A 155 -14.50 4.77 11.70
CA LEU A 155 -14.94 5.75 12.69
C LEU A 155 -15.98 6.73 12.13
N PHE A 156 -15.73 7.28 10.95
CA PHE A 156 -16.67 8.21 10.30
C PHE A 156 -17.95 7.53 9.81
N THR A 157 -17.90 6.23 9.47
CA THR A 157 -19.12 5.48 9.13
C THR A 157 -19.95 5.20 10.37
N LEU A 158 -19.34 4.75 11.48
CA LEU A 158 -20.04 4.57 12.77
C LEU A 158 -20.66 5.88 13.27
N GLN A 159 -19.93 6.98 13.08
CA GLN A 159 -20.43 8.33 13.36
C GLN A 159 -21.62 8.69 12.48
N HIS A 160 -21.58 8.37 11.18
CA HIS A 160 -22.68 8.64 10.26
C HIS A 160 -23.93 7.84 10.63
N SER A 161 -23.76 6.56 10.99
CA SER A 161 -24.80 5.64 11.45
C SER A 161 -25.28 5.87 12.89
N GLN A 162 -24.87 6.96 13.56
CA GLN A 162 -25.26 7.33 14.93
C GLN A 162 -24.86 6.32 16.03
N TYR A 163 -23.93 5.40 15.76
CA TYR A 163 -23.39 4.48 16.79
C TYR A 163 -22.33 5.14 17.66
N LEU A 164 -21.70 6.22 17.18
CA LEU A 164 -20.69 6.95 17.94
C LEU A 164 -21.30 8.27 18.46
N PRO A 165 -21.44 8.45 19.79
CA PRO A 165 -22.05 9.64 20.38
C PRO A 165 -21.05 10.81 20.45
N ILE A 166 -20.49 11.20 19.31
CA ILE A 166 -19.66 12.40 19.16
C ILE A 166 -20.25 13.28 18.07
N ALA A 167 -19.95 14.57 18.02
CA ALA A 167 -20.33 15.39 16.89
C ALA A 167 -19.37 15.20 15.71
N ARG A 168 -19.88 15.24 14.47
CA ARG A 168 -19.07 15.03 13.25
C ARG A 168 -17.87 15.96 13.18
N TYR A 169 -18.07 17.24 13.49
CA TYR A 169 -16.99 18.24 13.46
C TYR A 169 -15.91 17.97 14.51
N ASN A 170 -16.29 17.52 15.71
CA ASN A 170 -15.34 17.15 16.77
C ASN A 170 -14.52 15.92 16.36
N LEU A 171 -15.16 14.91 15.78
CA LEU A 171 -14.46 13.73 15.27
C LEU A 171 -13.52 14.08 14.12
N MET A 172 -13.96 14.93 13.18
CA MET A 172 -13.14 15.43 12.08
C MET A 172 -11.91 16.16 12.59
N PHE A 173 -12.08 17.03 13.58
CA PHE A 173 -10.99 17.77 14.19
C PHE A 173 -10.00 16.83 14.89
N LEU A 174 -10.46 15.99 15.81
CA LEU A 174 -9.62 15.07 16.58
C LEU A 174 -8.84 14.11 15.68
N TYR A 175 -9.52 13.50 14.71
CA TYR A 175 -8.90 12.59 13.75
C TYR A 175 -7.84 13.29 12.89
N THR A 176 -8.11 14.53 12.45
CA THR A 176 -7.15 15.30 11.65
C THR A 176 -5.93 15.69 12.46
N VAL A 177 -6.12 16.16 13.70
CA VAL A 177 -4.99 16.46 14.61
C VAL A 177 -4.15 15.21 14.84
N PHE A 178 -4.79 14.07 15.09
CA PHE A 178 -4.09 12.79 15.25
C PHE A 178 -3.26 12.41 14.02
N LEU A 179 -3.81 12.54 12.81
CA LEU A 179 -3.10 12.26 11.57
C LEU A 179 -1.91 13.20 11.37
N VAL A 180 -2.11 14.50 11.54
CA VAL A 180 -1.07 15.52 11.34
C VAL A 180 0.07 15.30 12.34
N VAL A 181 -0.24 15.16 13.63
CA VAL A 181 0.77 14.92 14.67
C VAL A 181 1.53 13.63 14.40
N SER A 182 0.83 12.53 14.11
CA SER A 182 1.49 11.27 13.79
C SER A 182 2.40 11.39 12.56
N LYS A 183 1.94 12.07 11.51
CA LYS A 183 2.72 12.25 10.28
C LYS A 183 3.95 13.11 10.49
N VAL A 184 3.82 14.22 11.22
CA VAL A 184 4.91 15.13 11.58
C VAL A 184 5.94 14.39 12.44
N THR A 185 5.48 13.66 13.45
CA THR A 185 6.36 12.85 14.32
C THR A 185 7.14 11.84 13.52
N MET A 186 6.49 11.04 12.66
CA MET A 186 7.18 10.07 11.80
C MET A 186 8.21 10.71 10.86
N MET A 187 7.92 11.91 10.34
CA MET A 187 8.87 12.64 9.49
C MET A 187 10.06 13.19 10.29
N LEU A 188 9.85 13.58 11.55
CA LEU A 188 10.90 14.15 12.41
C LEU A 188 11.80 13.08 13.01
N THR A 189 11.25 11.96 13.49
CA THR A 189 12.02 10.86 14.07
C THR A 189 12.63 9.92 13.02
N ARG A 190 12.30 10.11 11.73
CA ARG A 190 12.66 9.21 10.61
C ARG A 190 12.34 7.73 10.88
N SER A 191 11.49 7.43 11.86
CA SER A 191 11.18 6.05 12.21
C SER A 191 10.15 5.49 11.22
N ALA A 192 10.39 4.27 10.75
CA ALA A 192 9.43 3.52 9.95
C ALA A 192 8.35 2.86 10.84
N THR A 193 8.50 2.92 12.17
CA THR A 193 7.62 2.27 13.13
C THR A 193 6.29 3.03 13.20
N SER A 194 5.20 2.38 12.80
CA SER A 194 3.86 2.96 12.91
C SER A 194 3.48 3.18 14.38
N PRO A 195 2.81 4.29 14.74
CA PRO A 195 2.32 4.51 16.11
C PRO A 195 1.33 3.43 16.56
N PHE A 196 0.75 2.69 15.61
CA PHE A 196 -0.14 1.56 15.85
C PHE A 196 0.57 0.22 16.08
N ALA A 197 1.90 0.13 15.89
CA ALA A 197 2.65 -1.10 16.03
C ALA A 197 2.43 -1.84 17.38
N PRO A 198 2.45 -1.17 18.55
CA PRO A 198 2.19 -1.86 19.82
C PRO A 198 0.76 -2.39 19.93
N ILE A 199 -0.22 -1.64 19.41
CA ILE A 199 -1.64 -2.02 19.43
C ILE A 199 -1.88 -3.21 18.50
N GLU A 200 -1.30 -3.19 17.31
CA GLU A 200 -1.39 -4.30 16.34
C GLU A 200 -0.73 -5.56 16.87
N ALA A 201 0.41 -5.46 17.56
CA ALA A 201 1.07 -6.60 18.18
C ALA A 201 0.20 -7.23 19.28
N ALA A 202 -0.48 -6.39 20.08
CA ALA A 202 -1.40 -6.84 21.12
C ALA A 202 -2.69 -7.46 20.55
N LEU A 203 -3.30 -6.85 19.53
CA LEU A 203 -4.47 -7.41 18.84
C LEU A 203 -4.12 -8.69 18.09
N GLY A 204 -2.96 -8.71 17.43
CA GLY A 204 -2.43 -9.87 16.73
C GLY A 204 -2.25 -11.05 17.67
N SER A 205 -1.61 -10.83 18.83
CA SER A 205 -1.43 -11.89 19.82
C SER A 205 -2.75 -12.34 20.45
N MET A 206 -3.70 -11.43 20.65
CA MET A 206 -5.00 -11.71 21.29
C MET A 206 -5.98 -12.46 20.37
N PHE A 207 -6.10 -12.08 19.10
CA PHE A 207 -7.06 -12.66 18.16
C PHE A 207 -6.49 -13.75 17.25
N PHE A 208 -5.21 -13.64 16.89
CA PHE A 208 -4.58 -14.53 15.90
C PHE A 208 -3.44 -15.38 16.49
N GLY A 209 -3.15 -15.22 17.78
CA GLY A 209 -2.06 -15.92 18.47
C GLY A 209 -0.68 -15.30 18.22
N LEU A 210 0.27 -15.62 19.10
CA LEU A 210 1.64 -15.13 18.99
C LEU A 210 2.29 -15.66 17.69
N PRO A 211 2.93 -14.82 16.85
CA PRO A 211 3.69 -15.30 15.71
C PRO A 211 4.76 -16.28 16.22
N LYS A 212 4.68 -17.55 15.80
CA LYS A 212 5.80 -18.48 15.97
C LYS A 212 6.98 -17.88 15.23
N THR A 213 7.96 -17.38 15.97
CA THR A 213 9.28 -17.11 15.41
C THR A 213 9.74 -18.40 14.71
N PRO A 214 10.15 -18.36 13.43
CA PRO A 214 10.78 -19.52 12.83
C PRO A 214 12.02 -19.80 13.67
N SER A 215 12.03 -20.94 14.36
CA SER A 215 13.18 -21.40 15.11
C SER A 215 14.37 -21.41 14.15
N LYS A 216 15.39 -20.60 14.44
CA LYS A 216 16.73 -20.85 13.93
C LYS A 216 17.06 -22.27 14.36
N VAL A 217 17.05 -23.22 13.43
CA VAL A 217 17.69 -24.52 13.62
C VAL A 217 19.17 -24.20 13.77
N LYS A 218 19.59 -24.11 15.04
CA LYS A 218 20.99 -24.09 15.45
C LYS A 218 21.51 -25.48 15.11
N GLY A 219 22.28 -25.57 14.02
CA GLY A 219 23.05 -26.77 13.71
C GLY A 219 24.13 -26.95 14.77
N GLU A 220 23.80 -27.65 15.84
CA GLU A 220 24.77 -28.28 16.74
C GLU A 220 24.99 -29.70 16.24
N GLY A 221 25.89 -29.85 15.26
CA GLY A 221 26.51 -31.12 14.94
C GLY A 221 27.78 -31.25 15.78
N ALA A 222 27.66 -31.86 16.96
CA ALA A 222 28.81 -32.25 17.75
C ALA A 222 29.56 -33.41 17.07
N THR A 223 30.86 -33.22 16.94
CA THR A 223 31.88 -34.20 16.54
C THR A 223 32.03 -35.30 17.58
N SER A 224 32.03 -36.58 17.15
CA SER A 224 32.63 -37.78 17.77
C SER A 224 31.89 -39.01 17.18
N SER A 225 32.47 -40.07 16.63
CA SER A 225 33.82 -40.64 16.67
C SER A 225 33.95 -41.73 15.59
N ASN A 226 35.21 -42.02 15.28
CA ASN A 226 35.80 -42.89 14.26
C ASN A 226 35.43 -44.38 14.21
N ASP A 227 35.67 -44.91 13.01
CA ASP A 227 36.34 -46.17 12.61
C ASP A 227 35.64 -47.54 12.61
N SER A 228 35.43 -48.00 11.36
CA SER A 228 35.83 -49.29 10.77
C SER A 228 35.30 -50.61 11.35
N SER A 229 34.60 -51.39 10.52
CA SER A 229 35.08 -52.68 10.02
C SER A 229 34.06 -53.37 9.09
N VAL A 230 34.62 -54.19 8.21
CA VAL A 230 34.07 -54.88 7.03
C VAL A 230 33.55 -56.29 7.41
N SER A 231 32.84 -56.93 6.46
CA SER A 231 32.53 -58.38 6.31
C SER A 231 31.13 -58.79 6.82
N ASP A 232 30.32 -59.66 6.18
CA ASP A 232 30.48 -60.53 5.01
C ASP A 232 29.10 -61.15 4.63
N ARG A 233 28.91 -61.50 3.33
CA ARG A 233 28.14 -62.64 2.72
C ARG A 233 26.64 -62.86 3.06
N SER A 234 25.75 -63.36 2.19
CA SER A 234 25.77 -63.93 0.81
C SER A 234 24.33 -64.27 0.33
N SER A 235 24.10 -64.20 -1.00
CA SER A 235 23.19 -64.99 -1.88
C SER A 235 21.65 -65.01 -1.60
N SER A 236 20.72 -64.89 -2.57
CA SER A 236 20.65 -65.55 -3.89
C SER A 236 19.68 -64.88 -4.90
N GLU A 237 20.04 -64.96 -6.18
CA GLU A 237 19.23 -65.21 -7.41
C GLU A 237 18.21 -64.16 -7.94
N GLN A 238 18.52 -63.47 -9.07
CA GLN A 238 18.21 -63.77 -10.51
C GLN A 238 16.77 -63.31 -10.91
N HIS A 239 16.48 -62.56 -11.98
CA HIS A 239 16.96 -62.57 -13.38
C HIS A 239 16.50 -61.31 -14.17
N CYS A 240 17.29 -60.94 -15.20
CA CYS A 240 17.10 -60.11 -16.43
C CYS A 240 15.72 -59.47 -16.76
N ASP A 241 15.62 -58.33 -17.46
CA ASP A 241 16.42 -57.92 -18.62
C ASP A 241 16.42 -56.40 -18.90
N SER A 242 17.50 -55.97 -19.56
CA SER A 242 17.84 -54.67 -20.13
C SER A 242 17.08 -54.41 -21.46
N THR A 243 16.73 -53.20 -21.92
CA THR A 243 17.66 -52.31 -22.65
C THR A 243 17.00 -50.98 -23.08
N LYS A 244 17.75 -49.88 -22.86
CA LYS A 244 18.10 -48.76 -23.76
C LYS A 244 17.04 -47.98 -24.58
N LYS A 245 16.90 -46.70 -24.19
CA LYS A 245 17.46 -45.49 -24.86
C LYS A 245 16.99 -45.17 -26.31
N ARG A 246 16.25 -44.06 -26.49
CA ARG A 246 16.73 -42.88 -27.26
C ARG A 246 15.75 -41.69 -27.27
N GLU A 247 16.37 -40.52 -27.17
CA GLU A 247 15.84 -39.17 -27.42
C GLU A 247 15.50 -38.91 -28.90
N ALA A 248 14.60 -37.95 -29.15
CA ALA A 248 14.69 -36.82 -30.11
C ALA A 248 13.26 -36.28 -30.37
N LYS A 249 12.88 -35.05 -29.99
CA LYS A 249 13.16 -33.74 -30.62
C LYS A 249 12.50 -33.53 -32.00
N LYS A 250 11.43 -32.71 -32.04
CA LYS A 250 11.11 -31.58 -32.96
C LYS A 250 9.58 -31.35 -32.99
N THR A 251 9.09 -30.16 -32.62
CA THR A 251 8.86 -28.96 -33.46
C THR A 251 7.54 -29.04 -34.23
N GLU A 252 6.62 -28.16 -33.85
CA GLU A 252 5.95 -27.20 -34.73
C GLU A 252 5.83 -25.87 -33.99
#